data_AF-A0A7L2TVG1-F1
#
_entry.id   AF-A0A7L2TVG1-F1
#
_cell.length_a   1.000
_cell.length_b   1.000
_cell.length_c   1.000
_cell.angle_alpha   90.00
_cell.angle_beta   90.00
_cell.angle_gamma   90.00
#
_symmetry.space_group_name_H-M   'P 1'
#
loop_
_entity.id
_entity.type
_entity.pdbx_description
1 polymer ?
#
loop_
_entity_poly.entity_id
_entity_poly.type
_entity_poly.pdbx_seq_one_letter_code
_entity_poly.pdbx_strand_id
1 'polypeptide(L)'
;LINLQRKSFFNYSFYFYQDTAWITGCDFLPNLKYVVAVTESTVILWDYKSKETKNNGYVIKPMKNCLLCVCTVTMSDNLAKDTILMGDDKGYVYLLTMTNDDFIMKQCKTEKESQFKFLDSESFNILKRKLHDDWVGKIKYISALKRFASCSTDNINSFVLDDIKRLEDNL
;
A
#
# COMPACT_ATOMS: atom_id res chain seq x y z
N LEU A 1 -7.48 1.63 -38.26
CA LEU A 1 -6.37 1.13 -37.43
C LEU A 1 -6.22 1.98 -36.15
N ILE A 2 -7.21 1.94 -35.25
CA ILE A 2 -7.04 2.26 -33.82
C ILE A 2 -8.01 1.31 -33.10
N ASN A 3 -7.45 0.29 -32.44
CA ASN A 3 -8.21 -0.79 -31.84
C ASN A 3 -8.82 -0.31 -30.52
N LEU A 4 -10.15 -0.12 -30.51
CA LEU A 4 -10.95 0.45 -29.43
C LEU A 4 -11.37 -0.61 -28.41
N GLN A 5 -10.44 -1.49 -28.02
CA GLN A 5 -10.63 -2.46 -26.92
C GLN A 5 -9.52 -2.33 -25.89
N ARG A 6 -9.44 -1.18 -25.22
CA ARG A 6 -8.89 -1.16 -23.85
C ARG A 6 -10.03 -1.55 -22.90
N LYS A 7 -10.27 -2.86 -22.76
CA LYS A 7 -10.91 -3.36 -21.53
C LYS A 7 -10.05 -2.84 -20.37
N SER A 8 -10.66 -2.25 -19.36
CA SER A 8 -9.95 -1.77 -18.18
C SER A 8 -9.10 -2.92 -17.62
N PHE A 9 -7.78 -2.74 -17.55
CA PHE A 9 -6.82 -3.77 -17.13
C PHE A 9 -7.06 -4.28 -15.70
N PHE A 10 -7.88 -3.58 -14.91
CA PHE A 10 -8.25 -3.96 -13.56
C PHE A 10 -9.65 -3.42 -13.25
N ASN A 11 -10.65 -4.30 -13.14
CA ASN A 11 -11.98 -3.93 -12.65
C ASN A 11 -12.16 -4.54 -11.26
N TYR A 12 -11.93 -3.71 -10.24
CA TYR A 12 -12.02 -4.08 -8.83
C TYR A 12 -13.35 -4.76 -8.48
N SER A 13 -14.46 -4.36 -9.13
CA SER A 13 -15.80 -4.90 -8.89
C SER A 13 -15.97 -6.38 -9.26
N PHE A 14 -15.05 -6.97 -10.02
CA PHE A 14 -15.16 -8.38 -10.45
C PHE A 14 -14.40 -9.37 -9.55
N TYR A 15 -13.39 -8.92 -8.79
CA TYR A 15 -12.41 -9.84 -8.18
C TYR A 15 -12.63 -10.14 -6.70
N PHE A 16 -13.34 -9.27 -5.96
CA PHE A 16 -13.66 -9.47 -4.55
C PHE A 16 -15.17 -9.36 -4.32
N TYR A 17 -15.93 -10.35 -4.80
CA TYR A 17 -17.40 -10.42 -4.62
C TYR A 17 -17.85 -10.43 -3.13
N GLN A 18 -16.92 -10.57 -2.18
CA GLN A 18 -17.18 -10.60 -0.75
C GLN A 18 -16.64 -9.39 0.04
N ASP A 19 -15.78 -8.55 -0.54
CA ASP A 19 -15.24 -7.36 0.10
C ASP A 19 -15.73 -6.13 -0.67
N THR A 20 -16.82 -5.52 -0.20
CA THR A 20 -17.42 -4.32 -0.80
C THR A 20 -16.59 -3.04 -0.59
N ALA A 21 -15.34 -3.19 -0.14
CA ALA A 21 -14.46 -2.07 0.19
C ALA A 21 -13.96 -1.39 -1.08
N TRP A 22 -14.07 -0.07 -1.13
CA TRP A 22 -13.63 0.76 -2.25
C TRP A 22 -12.13 1.07 -2.13
N ILE A 23 -11.47 1.30 -3.26
CA ILE A 23 -10.06 1.71 -3.27
C ILE A 23 -9.98 3.17 -2.81
N THR A 24 -9.21 3.41 -1.75
CA THR A 24 -8.97 4.74 -1.16
C THR A 24 -7.67 5.37 -1.65
N GLY A 25 -6.70 4.55 -2.07
CA GLY A 25 -5.43 5.03 -2.64
C GLY A 25 -4.75 4.00 -3.52
N CYS A 26 -3.85 4.47 -4.40
CA CYS A 26 -3.00 3.60 -5.19
C CYS A 26 -1.66 4.27 -5.54
N ASP A 27 -0.64 3.46 -5.78
CA ASP A 27 0.66 3.88 -6.29
C ASP A 27 1.37 2.70 -7.01
N PHE A 28 2.61 2.90 -7.43
CA PHE A 28 3.42 1.93 -8.14
C PHE A 28 4.71 1.60 -7.37
N LEU A 29 5.04 0.30 -7.32
CA LEU A 29 6.25 -0.24 -6.71
C LEU A 29 7.27 -0.52 -7.83
N PRO A 30 8.24 0.40 -8.10
CA PRO A 30 9.10 0.33 -9.27
C PRO A 30 10.06 -0.86 -9.26
N ASN A 31 10.59 -1.24 -8.09
CA ASN A 31 11.58 -2.30 -7.99
C ASN A 31 10.91 -3.68 -8.05
N LEU A 32 9.82 -3.85 -7.32
CA LEU A 32 9.04 -5.09 -7.25
C LEU A 32 8.16 -5.29 -8.48
N LYS A 33 7.83 -4.22 -9.22
CA LYS A 33 6.94 -4.22 -10.39
C LYS A 33 5.50 -4.60 -10.04
N TYR A 34 4.98 -4.03 -8.97
CA TYR A 34 3.59 -4.18 -8.56
C TYR A 34 2.86 -2.84 -8.61
N VAL A 35 1.58 -2.86 -8.93
CA VAL A 35 0.66 -1.80 -8.53
C VAL A 35 0.25 -2.08 -7.09
N VAL A 36 0.32 -1.06 -6.24
CA VAL A 36 -0.22 -1.12 -4.88
C VAL A 36 -1.53 -0.33 -4.82
N ALA A 37 -2.53 -0.89 -4.16
CA ALA A 37 -3.75 -0.19 -3.82
C ALA A 37 -4.10 -0.44 -2.36
N VAL A 38 -4.79 0.49 -1.73
CA VAL A 38 -5.31 0.34 -0.37
C VAL A 38 -6.81 0.49 -0.36
N THR A 39 -7.46 -0.26 0.53
CA THR A 39 -8.87 -0.13 0.88
C THR A 39 -8.97 0.31 2.33
N GLU A 40 -10.18 0.37 2.87
CA GLU A 40 -10.37 0.58 4.31
C GLU A 40 -9.50 -0.39 5.14
N SER A 41 -9.48 -1.70 4.88
CA SER A 41 -8.82 -2.66 5.77
C SER A 41 -7.73 -3.51 5.12
N THR A 42 -7.30 -3.21 3.89
CA THR A 42 -6.36 -4.06 3.16
C THR A 42 -5.33 -3.28 2.34
N VAL A 43 -4.16 -3.90 2.13
CA VAL A 43 -3.18 -3.50 1.11
C VAL A 43 -3.18 -4.57 0.02
N ILE A 44 -3.38 -4.16 -1.22
CA ILE A 44 -3.49 -5.03 -2.39
C ILE A 44 -2.30 -4.77 -3.29
N LEU A 45 -1.63 -5.85 -3.68
CA LEU A 45 -0.48 -5.83 -4.57
C LEU A 45 -0.84 -6.62 -5.81
N TRP A 46 -0.67 -6.01 -6.97
CA TRP A 46 -0.93 -6.66 -8.26
C TRP A 46 0.29 -6.62 -9.16
N ASP A 47 0.80 -7.79 -9.54
CA ASP A 47 1.90 -7.93 -10.51
C ASP A 47 1.42 -7.49 -11.89
N TYR A 48 1.84 -6.30 -12.33
CA TYR A 48 1.40 -5.75 -13.62
C TYR A 48 1.96 -6.52 -14.82
N LYS A 49 2.99 -7.35 -14.62
CA LYS A 49 3.61 -8.16 -15.67
C LYS A 49 2.91 -9.51 -15.85
N SER A 50 2.06 -9.89 -14.90
CA SER A 50 1.33 -11.14 -14.99
C SER A 50 0.44 -11.16 -16.24
N LYS A 51 0.54 -12.23 -17.03
CA LYS A 51 -0.36 -12.43 -18.17
C LYS A 51 -1.77 -12.68 -17.63
N GLU A 52 -2.80 -12.21 -18.36
CA GLU A 52 -4.23 -12.32 -17.98
C GLU A 52 -4.68 -13.71 -17.49
N THR A 53 -3.95 -14.77 -17.85
CA THR A 53 -4.26 -16.17 -17.51
C THR A 53 -3.62 -16.70 -16.23
N LYS A 54 -2.71 -15.96 -15.58
CA LYS A 54 -2.04 -16.38 -14.34
C LYS A 54 -2.12 -15.28 -13.30
N ASN A 55 -2.91 -15.53 -12.25
CA ASN A 55 -3.18 -14.56 -11.20
C ASN A 55 -2.01 -14.45 -10.22
N ASN A 56 -1.39 -13.28 -10.12
CA ASN A 56 -0.16 -13.06 -9.33
C ASN A 56 -0.29 -11.84 -8.39
N GLY A 57 -1.37 -11.75 -7.64
CA GLY A 57 -1.54 -10.69 -6.66
C GLY A 57 -1.44 -11.17 -5.22
N TYR A 58 -1.11 -10.26 -4.31
CA TYR A 58 -1.11 -10.47 -2.87
C TYR A 58 -2.09 -9.50 -2.20
N VAL A 59 -2.71 -9.94 -1.11
CA VAL A 59 -3.56 -9.08 -0.27
C VAL A 59 -3.07 -9.21 1.17
N ILE A 60 -2.62 -8.11 1.74
CA ILE A 60 -2.23 -8.00 3.14
C ILE A 60 -3.45 -7.54 3.94
N LYS A 61 -3.92 -8.36 4.88
CA LYS A 61 -5.10 -8.07 5.70
C LYS A 61 -5.08 -8.85 7.03
N PRO A 62 -5.81 -8.42 8.06
CA PRO A 62 -6.52 -7.14 8.16
C PRO A 62 -5.59 -6.00 8.60
N MET A 63 -5.78 -4.81 8.05
CA MET A 63 -5.21 -3.58 8.61
C MET A 63 -6.10 -3.09 9.75
N LYS A 64 -5.47 -2.62 10.85
CA LYS A 64 -6.19 -2.29 12.09
C LYS A 64 -7.13 -1.08 11.95
N ASN A 65 -6.74 -0.08 11.17
CA ASN A 65 -7.46 1.17 10.98
C ASN A 65 -7.78 1.36 9.49
N CYS A 66 -8.70 2.28 9.17
CA CYS A 66 -9.15 2.49 7.80
C CYS A 66 -8.07 3.22 6.99
N LEU A 67 -7.39 2.55 6.05
CA LEU A 67 -6.40 3.21 5.21
C LEU A 67 -7.09 4.14 4.19
N LEU A 68 -6.58 5.37 4.08
CA LEU A 68 -7.16 6.44 3.26
C LEU A 68 -6.26 6.86 2.10
N CYS A 69 -4.96 6.65 2.21
CA CYS A 69 -4.01 6.99 1.14
C CYS A 69 -2.74 6.13 1.22
N VAL A 70 -2.02 6.03 0.10
CA VAL A 70 -0.74 5.33 -0.03
C VAL A 70 0.21 6.11 -0.92
N CYS A 71 1.51 6.04 -0.65
CA CYS A 71 2.57 6.60 -1.50
C CYS A 71 3.82 5.72 -1.43
N THR A 72 4.43 5.43 -2.56
CA THR A 72 5.74 4.78 -2.65
C THR A 72 6.84 5.76 -2.26
N VAL A 73 7.79 5.28 -1.47
CA VAL A 73 9.02 5.98 -1.13
C VAL A 73 10.06 5.63 -2.18
N THR A 74 10.41 6.61 -3.02
CA THR A 74 11.44 6.43 -4.06
C THR A 74 12.81 6.78 -3.49
N MET A 75 13.54 5.76 -3.09
CA MET A 75 14.95 5.85 -2.72
C MET A 75 15.83 5.42 -3.91
N SER A 76 17.05 5.95 -3.99
CA SER A 76 17.99 5.69 -5.08
C SER A 76 18.83 4.42 -4.87
N ASP A 77 18.55 3.65 -3.82
CA ASP A 77 19.22 2.39 -3.54
C ASP A 77 18.61 1.31 -4.44
N ASN A 78 19.38 0.81 -5.41
CA ASN A 78 19.00 -0.26 -6.36
C ASN A 78 18.77 -1.62 -5.67
N LEU A 79 17.94 -1.65 -4.63
CA LEU A 79 17.61 -2.81 -3.84
C LEU A 79 16.33 -3.43 -4.42
N ALA A 80 16.24 -4.77 -4.38
CA ALA A 80 15.05 -5.52 -4.78
C ALA A 80 13.93 -5.42 -3.72
N LYS A 81 13.63 -4.19 -3.28
CA LYS A 81 12.66 -3.85 -2.25
C LYS A 81 11.94 -2.56 -2.64
N ASP A 82 10.71 -2.41 -2.19
CA ASP A 82 10.00 -1.13 -2.23
C ASP A 82 9.43 -0.81 -0.86
N THR A 83 9.35 0.47 -0.54
CA THR A 83 8.78 0.96 0.71
C THR A 83 7.56 1.83 0.39
N ILE A 84 6.48 1.64 1.12
CA ILE A 84 5.27 2.45 1.03
C ILE A 84 4.98 3.15 2.35
N LEU A 85 4.41 4.34 2.22
CA LEU A 85 3.77 5.09 3.28
C LEU A 85 2.26 4.97 3.13
N MET A 86 1.53 4.84 4.24
CA MET A 86 0.07 4.81 4.24
C MET A 86 -0.48 5.71 5.34
N GLY A 87 -1.60 6.38 5.10
CA GLY A 87 -2.29 7.20 6.10
C GLY A 87 -3.68 6.64 6.42
N ASP A 88 -4.17 6.81 7.64
CA ASP A 88 -5.46 6.27 8.09
C ASP A 88 -6.46 7.30 8.65
N ASP A 89 -7.65 6.80 9.01
CA ASP A 89 -8.77 7.52 9.64
C ASP A 89 -8.58 7.85 11.13
N LYS A 90 -7.40 7.58 11.70
CA LYS A 90 -7.05 7.82 13.11
C LYS A 90 -5.80 8.69 13.25
N GLY A 91 -5.30 9.24 12.14
CA GLY A 91 -4.16 10.14 12.10
C GLY A 91 -2.80 9.44 12.20
N TYR A 92 -2.76 8.11 12.00
CA TYR A 92 -1.52 7.37 11.91
C TYR A 92 -0.96 7.38 10.48
N VAL A 93 0.36 7.49 10.42
CA VAL A 93 1.15 7.22 9.22
C VAL A 93 1.93 5.93 9.45
N TYR A 94 1.85 5.04 8.48
CA TYR A 94 2.47 3.72 8.47
C TYR A 94 3.64 3.68 7.49
N LEU A 95 4.64 2.87 7.79
CA LEU A 95 5.75 2.53 6.92
C LEU A 95 5.83 1.02 6.75
N LEU A 96 5.76 0.55 5.50
CA LEU A 96 5.91 -0.86 5.16
C LEU A 96 6.97 -1.00 4.08
N THR A 97 8.03 -1.74 4.37
CA THR A 97 9.03 -2.16 3.38
C THR A 97 8.78 -3.61 2.99
N MET A 98 8.79 -3.89 1.69
CA MET A 98 8.50 -5.20 1.11
C MET A 98 9.62 -5.63 0.19
N THR A 99 9.89 -6.94 0.19
CA THR A 99 10.79 -7.62 -0.73
C THR A 99 10.05 -8.75 -1.45
N ASN A 100 10.64 -9.30 -2.52
CA ASN A 100 10.05 -10.48 -3.16
C ASN A 100 10.01 -11.71 -2.22
N ASP A 101 10.95 -11.82 -1.28
CA ASP A 101 11.05 -12.95 -0.35
C ASP A 101 9.91 -12.96 0.68
N ASP A 102 9.45 -11.77 1.11
CA ASP A 102 8.31 -11.64 2.01
C ASP A 102 7.06 -12.37 1.47
N PHE A 103 6.85 -12.31 0.15
CA PHE A 103 5.71 -12.92 -0.51
C PHE A 103 5.84 -14.44 -0.68
N ILE A 104 7.05 -14.97 -0.71
CA ILE A 104 7.30 -16.41 -0.80
C ILE A 104 7.14 -17.04 0.58
N MET A 105 7.68 -16.38 1.62
CA MET A 105 7.77 -16.94 2.97
C MET A 105 6.46 -16.85 3.78
N LYS A 106 5.63 -15.82 3.55
CA LYS A 106 4.49 -15.49 4.41
C LYS A 106 3.14 -16.03 3.93
N GLN A 107 3.14 -16.95 2.96
CA GLN A 107 1.91 -17.57 2.47
C GLN A 107 1.26 -18.44 3.56
N CYS A 108 -0.01 -18.19 3.87
CA CYS A 108 -0.80 -19.09 4.72
C CYS A 108 -0.97 -20.46 4.04
N LYS A 109 -0.85 -21.54 4.82
CA LYS A 109 -0.92 -22.94 4.33
C LYS A 109 -2.32 -23.43 3.94
N THR A 110 -3.27 -22.54 3.70
CA THR A 110 -4.67 -22.90 3.49
C THR A 110 -5.20 -22.38 2.15
N GLU A 111 -5.36 -23.36 1.26
CA GLU A 111 -6.49 -23.52 0.34
C GLU A 111 -6.55 -22.76 -1.00
N LYS A 112 -6.81 -23.61 -2.03
CA LYS A 112 -7.57 -23.40 -3.27
C LYS A 112 -7.08 -22.34 -4.24
N GLU A 113 -7.34 -22.60 -5.53
CA GLU A 113 -7.03 -21.74 -6.69
C GLU A 113 -7.77 -20.39 -6.63
N SER A 114 -7.44 -19.57 -5.64
CA SER A 114 -7.87 -18.18 -5.57
C SER A 114 -6.86 -17.31 -6.32
N GLN A 115 -7.37 -16.26 -6.97
CA GLN A 115 -6.57 -15.39 -7.82
C GLN A 115 -5.55 -14.53 -7.03
N PHE A 116 -5.80 -14.33 -5.74
CA PHE A 116 -4.94 -13.57 -4.84
C PHE A 116 -4.48 -14.42 -3.67
N LYS A 117 -3.21 -14.27 -3.31
CA LYS A 117 -2.66 -14.87 -2.09
C LYS A 117 -2.88 -13.93 -0.91
N PHE A 118 -3.57 -14.40 0.10
CA PHE A 118 -3.80 -13.65 1.33
C PHE A 118 -2.61 -13.80 2.28
N LEU A 119 -2.18 -12.68 2.84
CA LEU A 119 -1.09 -12.58 3.79
C LEU A 119 -1.61 -11.85 5.04
N ASP A 120 -1.22 -12.35 6.20
CA ASP A 120 -1.55 -11.71 7.47
C ASP A 120 -0.73 -10.44 7.66
N SER A 121 -1.36 -9.32 8.02
CA SER A 121 -0.65 -8.07 8.29
C SER A 121 0.31 -8.19 9.48
N GLU A 122 0.02 -9.07 10.44
CA GLU A 122 0.88 -9.33 11.61
C GLU A 122 2.19 -10.03 11.23
N SER A 123 2.24 -10.68 10.05
CA SER A 123 3.47 -11.27 9.52
C SER A 123 4.47 -10.25 8.96
N PHE A 124 4.09 -8.97 8.92
CA PHE A 124 4.93 -7.87 8.46
C PHE A 124 5.36 -6.97 9.61
N ASN A 125 6.60 -6.50 9.55
CA ASN A 125 7.06 -5.41 10.41
C ASN A 125 6.54 -4.07 9.86
N ILE A 126 5.29 -3.74 10.17
CA ILE A 126 4.67 -2.47 9.78
C ILE A 126 4.89 -1.46 10.91
N LEU A 127 5.76 -0.48 10.66
CA LEU A 127 5.95 0.63 11.60
C LEU A 127 4.80 1.61 11.46
N LYS A 128 4.42 2.28 12.56
CA LYS A 128 3.39 3.33 12.51
C LYS A 128 3.59 4.37 13.60
N ARG A 129 3.17 5.60 13.32
CA ARG A 129 3.19 6.70 14.28
C ARG A 129 1.97 7.59 14.11
N LYS A 130 1.40 8.04 15.23
CA LYS A 130 0.34 9.06 15.21
C LYS A 130 0.98 10.42 14.93
N LEU A 131 0.61 11.04 13.81
CA LEU A 131 1.13 12.35 13.38
C LEU A 131 0.06 13.43 13.30
N HIS A 132 -1.20 13.02 13.20
CA HIS A 132 -2.36 13.89 13.13
C HIS A 132 -3.38 13.48 14.19
N ASP A 133 -4.22 14.42 14.64
CA ASP A 133 -5.34 14.09 15.53
C ASP A 133 -6.64 13.76 14.79
N ASP A 134 -6.60 13.81 13.45
CA ASP A 134 -7.71 13.45 12.56
C ASP A 134 -7.19 12.74 11.29
N TRP A 135 -8.07 12.46 10.34
CA TRP A 135 -7.82 11.64 9.16
C TRP A 135 -6.62 12.12 8.34
N VAL A 136 -5.77 11.19 7.92
CA VAL A 136 -4.68 11.49 6.98
C VAL A 136 -5.23 11.46 5.56
N GLY A 137 -5.61 12.63 5.04
CA GLY A 137 -6.24 12.75 3.73
C GLY A 137 -5.31 12.50 2.55
N LYS A 138 -4.00 12.77 2.71
CA LYS A 138 -3.00 12.50 1.67
C LYS A 138 -1.61 12.34 2.25
N ILE A 139 -0.82 11.49 1.63
CA ILE A 139 0.61 11.35 1.88
C ILE A 139 1.40 11.40 0.57
N LYS A 140 2.59 11.99 0.60
CA LYS A 140 3.49 12.06 -0.56
C LYS A 140 4.95 12.04 -0.11
N TYR A 141 5.75 11.17 -0.71
CA TYR A 141 7.20 11.25 -0.60
C TYR A 141 7.75 12.28 -1.61
N ILE A 142 8.61 13.18 -1.13
CA ILE A 142 9.22 14.24 -1.94
C ILE A 142 10.72 13.94 -2.02
N SER A 143 11.13 13.21 -3.06
CA SER A 143 12.49 12.71 -3.22
C SER A 143 13.55 13.82 -3.23
N ALA A 144 13.21 14.99 -3.79
CA ALA A 144 14.09 16.17 -3.79
C ALA A 144 14.44 16.67 -2.37
N LEU A 145 13.55 16.44 -1.40
CA LEU A 145 13.76 16.83 0.00
C LEU A 145 14.22 15.65 0.87
N LYS A 146 14.13 14.42 0.35
CA LYS A 146 14.26 13.17 1.12
C LYS A 146 13.31 13.11 2.33
N ARG A 147 12.12 13.69 2.19
CA ARG A 147 11.11 13.84 3.25
C ARG A 147 9.76 13.38 2.74
N PHE A 148 8.90 12.93 3.63
CA PHE A 148 7.48 12.75 3.33
C PHE A 148 6.69 13.94 3.83
N ALA A 149 5.61 14.25 3.11
CA ALA A 149 4.59 15.19 3.52
C ALA A 149 3.27 14.44 3.73
N SER A 150 2.56 14.73 4.81
CA SER A 150 1.19 14.29 5.03
C SER A 150 0.31 15.48 5.41
N CYS A 151 -0.96 15.41 5.02
CA CYS A 151 -1.95 16.40 5.42
C CYS A 151 -3.18 15.73 6.01
N SER A 152 -3.85 16.46 6.90
CA SER A 152 -5.01 16.00 7.64
C SER A 152 -6.12 17.05 7.66
N THR A 153 -7.33 16.61 8.01
CA THR A 153 -8.47 17.47 8.37
C THR A 153 -8.33 18.09 9.78
N ASP A 154 -7.30 17.70 10.53
CA ASP A 154 -6.88 18.33 11.78
C ASP A 154 -6.61 19.83 11.59
N ASN A 155 -7.04 20.66 12.54
CA ASN A 155 -6.84 22.12 12.52
C ASN A 155 -5.55 22.58 13.21
N ILE A 156 -4.89 21.71 13.99
CA ILE A 156 -3.63 22.00 14.69
C ILE A 156 -2.46 21.43 13.90
N ASN A 157 -2.41 20.11 13.72
CA ASN A 157 -1.34 19.43 12.97
C ASN A 157 -1.82 19.11 11.55
N SER A 158 -2.36 20.11 10.84
CA SER A 158 -2.94 19.91 9.49
C SER A 158 -1.94 19.46 8.42
N PHE A 159 -0.64 19.74 8.63
CA PHE A 159 0.44 19.41 7.70
C PHE A 159 1.70 18.99 8.45
N VAL A 160 2.30 17.88 8.03
CA VAL A 160 3.59 17.38 8.54
C VAL A 160 4.52 17.18 7.36
N LEU A 161 5.75 17.68 7.46
CA LEU A 161 6.84 17.43 6.52
C LEU A 161 8.03 16.92 7.33
N ASP A 162 8.33 15.62 7.23
CA ASP A 162 9.34 15.00 8.08
C ASP A 162 10.12 13.87 7.40
N ASP A 163 11.19 13.42 8.06
CA ASP A 163 12.01 12.29 7.63
C ASP A 163 11.29 10.98 7.97
N ILE A 164 11.49 9.95 7.16
CA ILE A 164 10.95 8.61 7.42
C ILE A 164 11.41 8.07 8.77
N LYS A 165 12.61 8.44 9.23
CA LYS A 165 13.13 8.10 10.57
C LYS A 165 12.18 8.47 11.70
N ARG A 166 11.35 9.51 11.51
CA ARG A 166 10.31 9.89 12.46
C ARG A 166 9.36 8.73 12.79
N LEU A 167 9.12 7.82 11.84
CA LEU A 167 8.27 6.64 12.01
C LEU A 167 9.00 5.48 12.70
N GLU A 168 10.33 5.51 12.74
CA GLU A 168 11.21 4.50 13.37
C GLU A 168 11.56 4.88 14.81
N ASP A 169 11.53 6.18 15.13
CA ASP A 169 11.81 6.71 16.46
C ASP A 169 10.85 6.11 17.51
N ASN A 170 11.41 5.39 18.48
CA ASN A 170 10.70 4.96 19.69
C ASN A 170 10.25 6.21 20.47
N LEU A 171 8.95 6.34 20.74
CA LEU A 171 8.44 7.13 21.86
C LEU A 171 8.13 6.20 23.02
#